data_AF-A0A2E2PKR2-F1
#
_entry.id   AF-A0A2E2PKR2-F1
#
_cell.length_a   1.000
_cell.length_b   1.000
_cell.length_c   1.000
_cell.angle_alpha   90.00
_cell.angle_beta   90.00
_cell.angle_gamma   90.00
#
_symmetry.space_group_name_H-M   'P 1'
#
loop_
_entity.id
_entity.type
_entity.pdbx_description
1 polymer ?
#
loop_
_entity_poly.entity_id
_entity_poly.type
_entity_poly.pdbx_seq_one_letter_code
_entity_poly.pdbx_strand_id
1 'polypeptide(L)'
;MPYKLPKVQFMESIMKFVLSIAAILLFSSSVIKADVLKGTYKTEPNDEGAYLHVKFGSCSNDKKLTCGKIKGSYLKNGSKNKATKIIGQNIVWGMVDEGSGKYDGGQIWDPSDPKADGSKKVYKSKMALSGNTLSVSGCILWICKAQNWVKVN
;
A
#
# COMPACT_ATOMS: atom_id res chain seq x y z
N MET A 1 75.74 -26.90 -26.38
CA MET A 1 75.03 -25.67 -25.96
C MET A 1 73.55 -25.99 -25.81
N PRO A 2 72.95 -25.72 -24.64
CA PRO A 2 71.63 -26.24 -24.25
C PRO A 2 70.54 -25.16 -24.33
N TYR A 3 69.31 -25.51 -24.67
CA TYR A 3 68.14 -24.83 -24.07
C TYR A 3 67.02 -25.84 -23.81
N LYS A 4 66.88 -26.17 -22.53
CA LYS A 4 65.84 -26.99 -21.92
C LYS A 4 64.68 -26.04 -21.62
N LEU A 5 63.52 -26.22 -22.27
CA LEU A 5 62.33 -25.41 -22.05
C LEU A 5 61.77 -25.65 -20.63
N PRO A 6 61.68 -24.63 -19.74
CA PRO A 6 61.10 -24.82 -18.43
C PRO A 6 59.57 -24.74 -18.53
N LYS A 7 58.88 -25.86 -18.26
CA LYS A 7 57.41 -25.98 -18.14
C LYS A 7 56.78 -25.10 -17.04
N VAL A 8 57.56 -24.25 -16.37
CA VAL A 8 57.16 -23.45 -15.19
C VAL A 8 56.61 -22.07 -15.59
N GLN A 9 56.89 -21.58 -16.80
CA GLN A 9 56.52 -20.22 -17.21
C GLN A 9 55.03 -20.04 -17.55
N PHE A 10 54.30 -21.14 -17.81
CA PHE A 10 52.87 -21.07 -18.15
C PHE A 10 51.96 -21.01 -16.91
N MET A 11 52.40 -21.54 -15.77
CA MET A 11 51.59 -21.61 -14.54
C MET A 11 51.61 -20.31 -13.71
N GLU A 12 52.66 -19.50 -13.85
CA GLU A 12 52.80 -18.18 -13.20
C GLU A 12 51.82 -17.12 -13.76
N SER A 13 51.42 -17.25 -15.03
CA SER A 13 50.57 -16.26 -15.69
C SER A 13 49.09 -16.45 -15.36
N ILE A 14 48.67 -17.69 -15.07
CA ILE A 14 47.29 -18.02 -14.73
C ILE A 14 46.98 -17.63 -13.28
N MET A 15 47.96 -17.73 -12.36
CA MET A 15 47.76 -17.36 -10.94
C MET A 15 47.73 -15.84 -10.71
N LYS A 16 48.38 -15.04 -11.56
CA LYS A 16 48.35 -13.56 -11.47
C LYS A 16 47.06 -12.95 -12.02
N PHE A 17 46.31 -13.69 -12.84
CA PHE A 17 44.99 -13.26 -13.32
C PHE A 17 43.87 -13.48 -12.29
N VAL A 18 44.13 -14.25 -11.23
CA VAL A 18 43.13 -14.60 -10.19
C VAL A 18 43.06 -13.53 -9.08
N LEU A 19 43.93 -12.52 -9.08
CA LEU A 19 44.12 -11.59 -7.95
C LEU A 19 43.56 -10.16 -8.12
N SER A 20 42.72 -9.85 -9.11
CA SER A 20 42.24 -8.45 -9.28
C SER A 20 40.80 -8.21 -9.72
N ILE A 21 39.89 -9.17 -9.60
CA ILE A 21 38.45 -8.89 -9.80
C ILE A 21 37.62 -9.46 -8.64
N ALA A 22 37.94 -9.04 -7.42
CA ALA A 22 36.96 -9.05 -6.34
C ALA A 22 36.05 -7.82 -6.52
N ALA A 23 35.25 -7.82 -7.60
CA ALA A 23 34.17 -6.85 -7.75
C ALA A 23 33.09 -7.22 -6.73
N ILE A 24 33.21 -6.66 -5.54
CA ILE A 24 32.18 -6.67 -4.50
C ILE A 24 30.97 -5.96 -5.12
N LEU A 25 30.09 -6.73 -5.77
CA LEU A 25 28.73 -6.33 -6.07
C LEU A 25 28.03 -6.17 -4.72
N LEU A 26 28.23 -5.02 -4.08
CA LEU A 26 27.34 -4.51 -3.05
C LEU A 26 26.00 -4.27 -3.75
N PHE A 27 25.19 -5.33 -3.82
CA PHE A 27 23.76 -5.19 -4.06
C PHE A 27 23.23 -4.30 -2.94
N SER A 28 23.18 -3.01 -3.23
CA SER A 28 22.51 -2.01 -2.45
C SER A 28 21.03 -2.31 -2.64
N SER A 29 20.52 -3.25 -1.85
CA SER A 29 19.09 -3.46 -1.72
C SER A 29 18.54 -2.15 -1.18
N SER A 30 17.97 -1.34 -2.06
CA SER A 30 17.20 -0.16 -1.68
C SER A 30 16.11 -0.65 -0.75
N VAL A 31 16.28 -0.37 0.55
CA VAL A 31 15.25 -0.60 1.56
C VAL A 31 14.08 0.31 1.17
N ILE A 32 13.08 -0.27 0.51
CA ILE A 32 11.81 0.42 0.27
C ILE A 32 11.20 0.64 1.65
N LYS A 33 11.28 1.87 2.12
CA LYS A 33 10.68 2.27 3.38
C LYS A 33 9.17 2.21 3.19
N ALA A 34 8.51 1.27 3.87
CA ALA A 34 7.06 1.19 3.88
C ALA A 34 6.47 2.53 4.34
N ASP A 35 5.79 3.23 3.43
CA ASP A 35 5.19 4.53 3.68
C ASP A 35 3.73 4.37 4.08
N VAL A 36 3.42 4.77 5.31
CA VAL A 36 2.04 4.75 5.82
C VAL A 36 1.29 5.92 5.19
N LEU A 37 0.19 5.63 4.51
CA LEU A 37 -0.66 6.67 3.94
C LEU A 37 -1.19 7.58 5.05
N LYS A 38 -1.00 8.89 4.89
CA LYS A 38 -1.50 9.92 5.79
C LYS A 38 -2.40 10.88 5.03
N GLY A 39 -3.42 11.38 5.74
CA GLY A 39 -4.30 12.42 5.20
C GLY A 39 -5.76 12.12 5.50
N THR A 40 -6.62 13.08 5.21
CA THR A 40 -8.07 12.88 5.23
C THR A 40 -8.55 12.86 3.79
N TYR A 41 -9.39 11.89 3.45
CA TYR A 41 -9.90 11.72 2.09
C TYR A 41 -11.43 11.69 2.13
N LYS A 42 -12.04 12.39 1.17
CA LYS A 42 -13.47 12.39 0.92
C LYS A 42 -13.79 11.23 -0.02
N THR A 43 -14.73 10.37 0.38
CA THR A 43 -15.21 9.28 -0.47
C THR A 43 -15.97 9.82 -1.68
N GLU A 44 -16.14 8.99 -2.71
CA GLU A 44 -17.16 9.28 -3.71
C GLU A 44 -18.53 9.37 -3.03
N PRO A 45 -19.45 10.22 -3.53
CA PRO A 45 -20.82 10.25 -3.07
C PRO A 45 -21.52 8.91 -3.40
N ASN A 46 -22.38 8.46 -2.49
CA ASN A 46 -23.33 7.38 -2.80
C ASN A 46 -24.49 7.90 -3.67
N ASP A 47 -25.46 7.04 -3.97
CA ASP A 47 -26.63 7.37 -4.81
C ASP A 47 -27.48 8.53 -4.24
N GLU A 48 -27.47 8.72 -2.92
CA GLU A 48 -28.15 9.83 -2.23
C GLU A 48 -27.29 11.11 -2.20
N GLY A 49 -26.05 11.05 -2.69
CA GLY A 49 -25.07 12.12 -2.66
C GLY A 49 -24.35 12.30 -1.31
N ALA A 50 -24.57 11.40 -0.35
CA ALA A 50 -23.87 11.40 0.93
C ALA A 50 -22.43 10.86 0.78
N TYR A 51 -21.51 11.35 1.61
CA TYR A 51 -20.10 10.98 1.57
C TYR A 51 -19.47 10.95 2.96
N LEU A 52 -18.30 10.33 3.06
CA LEU A 52 -17.51 10.26 4.30
C LEU A 52 -16.20 11.03 4.17
N HIS A 53 -15.70 11.54 5.30
CA HIS A 53 -14.30 11.91 5.45
C HIS A 53 -13.59 10.83 6.25
N VAL A 54 -12.57 10.21 5.63
CA VAL A 54 -11.79 9.11 6.19
C VAL A 54 -10.37 9.59 6.46
N LYS A 55 -9.94 9.51 7.73
CA LYS A 55 -8.56 9.83 8.13
C LYS A 55 -7.71 8.57 8.08
N PHE A 56 -6.69 8.61 7.23
CA PHE A 56 -5.66 7.58 7.13
C PHE A 56 -4.46 7.89 8.01
N GLY A 57 -3.86 6.82 8.54
CA GLY A 57 -2.61 6.79 9.29
C GLY A 57 -2.25 5.37 9.71
N SER A 58 -1.28 5.25 10.62
CA SER A 58 -0.84 3.94 11.11
C SER A 58 -1.96 3.20 11.82
N CYS A 59 -2.05 1.89 11.60
CA CYS A 59 -2.93 1.04 12.39
C CYS A 59 -2.53 1.07 13.89
N SER A 60 -3.51 0.86 14.78
CA SER A 60 -3.24 0.85 16.22
C SER A 60 -2.39 -0.34 16.65
N ASN A 61 -2.66 -1.50 16.06
CA ASN A 61 -2.03 -2.79 16.33
C ASN A 61 -0.70 -3.01 15.60
N ASP A 62 -0.47 -2.33 14.47
CA ASP A 62 0.78 -2.39 13.71
C ASP A 62 1.07 -1.04 13.07
N LYS A 63 2.20 -0.42 13.45
CA LYS A 63 2.56 0.93 12.98
C LYS A 63 3.04 0.98 11.53
N LYS A 64 3.37 -0.17 10.94
CA LYS A 64 3.81 -0.29 9.54
C LYS A 64 2.65 -0.38 8.56
N LEU A 65 1.46 -0.73 9.05
CA LEU A 65 0.26 -0.86 8.23
C LEU A 65 -0.55 0.43 8.21
N THR A 66 -1.23 0.64 7.09
CA THR A 66 -2.14 1.76 6.88
C THR A 66 -3.58 1.37 7.23
N CYS A 67 -4.24 2.21 8.04
CA CYS A 67 -5.65 2.07 8.42
C CYS A 67 -6.40 3.39 8.17
N GLY A 68 -7.68 3.29 7.81
CA GLY A 68 -8.58 4.42 7.58
C GLY A 68 -9.72 4.44 8.58
N LYS A 69 -9.93 5.57 9.26
CA LYS A 69 -10.99 5.77 10.26
C LYS A 69 -11.96 6.85 9.82
N ILE A 70 -13.26 6.59 9.96
CA ILE A 70 -14.31 7.55 9.63
C ILE A 70 -14.27 8.71 10.62
N LYS A 71 -14.00 9.92 10.14
CA LYS A 71 -13.98 11.16 10.94
C LYS A 71 -15.25 11.98 10.81
N GLY A 72 -15.95 11.85 9.69
CA GLY A 72 -17.20 12.55 9.45
C GLY A 72 -18.04 11.85 8.39
N SER A 73 -19.35 12.06 8.48
CA SER A 73 -20.33 11.68 7.48
C SER A 73 -21.14 12.92 7.15
N TYR A 74 -21.44 13.10 5.87
CA TYR A 74 -22.02 14.30 5.32
C TYR A 74 -23.15 13.94 4.36
N LEU A 75 -24.23 14.71 4.41
CA LEU A 75 -25.32 14.62 3.45
C LEU A 75 -24.93 15.32 2.14
N LYS A 76 -25.72 15.15 1.08
CA LYS A 76 -25.50 15.78 -0.24
C LYS A 76 -25.29 17.29 -0.18
N ASN A 77 -25.97 17.98 0.74
CA ASN A 77 -25.84 19.43 0.94
C ASN A 77 -24.59 19.85 1.75
N GLY A 78 -23.70 18.90 2.11
CA GLY A 78 -22.49 19.15 2.88
C GLY A 78 -22.70 19.29 4.40
N SER A 79 -23.93 19.23 4.89
CA SER A 79 -24.20 19.23 6.33
C SER A 79 -23.80 17.90 6.97
N LYS A 80 -23.36 17.93 8.24
CA LYS A 80 -22.99 16.72 8.98
C LYS A 80 -24.21 15.82 9.18
N ASN A 81 -24.10 14.56 8.79
CA ASN A 81 -25.08 13.54 9.15
C ASN A 81 -24.88 13.13 10.62
N LYS A 82 -25.62 13.78 11.53
CA LYS A 82 -25.53 13.52 12.98
C LYS A 82 -26.19 12.21 13.43
N ALA A 83 -27.05 11.62 12.60
CA ALA A 83 -27.76 10.39 12.92
C ALA A 83 -26.89 9.14 12.77
N THR A 84 -25.75 9.25 12.06
CA THR A 84 -24.89 8.11 11.81
C THR A 84 -24.16 7.65 13.08
N LYS A 85 -24.03 6.33 13.23
CA LYS A 85 -23.33 5.68 14.36
C LYS A 85 -21.96 5.12 13.99
N ILE A 86 -21.50 5.38 12.76
CA ILE A 86 -20.27 4.80 12.21
C ILE A 86 -19.03 5.67 12.41
N ILE A 87 -19.19 6.90 12.92
CA ILE A 87 -18.06 7.80 13.20
C ILE A 87 -17.12 7.15 14.21
N GLY A 88 -15.81 7.25 13.97
CA GLY A 88 -14.76 6.68 14.80
C GLY A 88 -14.46 5.21 14.52
N GLN A 89 -15.32 4.53 13.75
CA GLN A 89 -15.05 3.17 13.30
C GLN A 89 -14.02 3.17 12.16
N ASN A 90 -13.21 2.12 12.12
CA ASN A 90 -12.36 1.87 10.96
C ASN A 90 -13.24 1.45 9.78
N ILE A 91 -12.84 1.88 8.58
CA ILE A 91 -13.42 1.48 7.30
C ILE A 91 -12.39 0.79 6.42
N VAL A 92 -11.09 1.07 6.61
CA VAL A 92 -9.97 0.39 5.94
C VAL A 92 -8.98 -0.12 6.99
N TRP A 93 -8.46 -1.34 6.79
CA TRP A 93 -7.52 -2.00 7.70
C TRP A 93 -6.34 -2.62 6.98
N GLY A 94 -5.17 -2.59 7.64
CA GLY A 94 -4.07 -3.51 7.34
C GLY A 94 -3.46 -3.35 5.95
N MET A 95 -3.54 -2.17 5.35
CA MET A 95 -3.01 -1.94 4.02
C MET A 95 -1.48 -1.90 4.09
N VAL A 96 -0.83 -2.77 3.32
CA VAL A 96 0.63 -2.88 3.19
C VAL A 96 1.06 -1.95 2.06
N ASP A 97 2.14 -1.19 2.26
CA ASP A 97 2.75 -0.39 1.18
C ASP A 97 3.55 -1.31 0.25
N GLU A 98 3.18 -1.32 -1.01
CA GLU A 98 3.84 -2.06 -2.09
C GLU A 98 4.82 -1.14 -2.87
N GLY A 99 4.98 0.10 -2.42
CA GLY A 99 5.76 1.14 -3.08
C GLY A 99 5.02 1.82 -4.22
N SER A 100 5.59 2.92 -4.71
CA SER A 100 5.03 3.72 -5.83
C SER A 100 3.57 4.14 -5.61
N GLY A 101 3.18 4.41 -4.36
CA GLY A 101 1.82 4.80 -4.00
C GLY A 101 0.78 3.69 -4.05
N LYS A 102 1.18 2.42 -4.20
CA LYS A 102 0.28 1.26 -4.21
C LYS A 102 0.22 0.61 -2.85
N TYR A 103 -0.98 0.14 -2.50
CA TYR A 103 -1.22 -0.58 -1.25
C TYR A 103 -2.08 -1.81 -1.48
N ASP A 104 -1.75 -2.92 -0.81
CA ASP A 104 -2.45 -4.21 -0.94
C ASP A 104 -2.57 -4.93 0.41
N GLY A 105 -3.14 -6.14 0.40
CA GLY A 105 -3.20 -7.06 1.55
C GLY A 105 -4.22 -6.69 2.62
N GLY A 106 -4.82 -5.50 2.54
CA GLY A 106 -5.75 -5.01 3.53
C GLY A 106 -7.20 -5.36 3.28
N GLN A 107 -8.08 -4.71 4.04
CA GLN A 107 -9.52 -4.92 4.01
C GLN A 107 -10.28 -3.60 4.01
N ILE A 108 -11.48 -3.60 3.45
CA ILE A 108 -12.41 -2.47 3.45
C ILE A 108 -13.82 -2.92 3.83
N TRP A 109 -14.52 -2.12 4.61
CA TRP A 109 -15.92 -2.32 4.99
C TRP A 109 -16.79 -1.39 4.16
N ASP A 110 -17.87 -1.93 3.58
CA ASP A 110 -18.93 -1.13 2.97
C ASP A 110 -20.09 -0.95 3.96
N PRO A 111 -20.32 0.27 4.49
CA PRO A 111 -21.45 0.53 5.38
C PRO A 111 -22.81 0.55 4.67
N SER A 112 -22.83 0.62 3.33
CA SER A 112 -24.05 0.75 2.52
C SER A 112 -24.65 -0.61 2.13
N ASP A 113 -23.87 -1.69 2.28
CA ASP A 113 -24.24 -3.05 1.89
C ASP A 113 -24.00 -4.01 3.06
N PRO A 114 -24.73 -3.88 4.19
CA PRO A 114 -24.63 -4.81 5.30
C PRO A 114 -25.15 -6.19 4.91
N LYS A 115 -24.68 -7.24 5.59
CA LYS A 115 -25.23 -8.58 5.42
C LYS A 115 -26.65 -8.65 5.99
N ALA A 116 -27.42 -9.66 5.58
CA ALA A 116 -28.79 -9.88 6.04
C ALA A 116 -28.92 -10.06 7.57
N ASP A 117 -27.88 -10.56 8.22
CA ASP A 117 -27.80 -10.69 9.68
C ASP A 117 -27.40 -9.39 10.40
N GLY A 118 -27.24 -8.29 9.66
CA GLY A 118 -26.81 -6.98 10.18
C GLY A 118 -25.30 -6.85 10.39
N SER A 119 -24.52 -7.89 10.11
CA SER A 119 -23.06 -7.83 10.25
C SER A 119 -22.39 -7.06 9.11
N LYS A 120 -21.18 -6.59 9.37
CA LYS A 120 -20.38 -5.83 8.39
C LYS A 120 -20.01 -6.71 7.20
N LYS A 121 -20.19 -6.18 6.00
CA LYS A 121 -19.67 -6.78 4.77
C LYS A 121 -18.27 -6.22 4.50
N VAL A 122 -17.27 -7.07 4.65
CA VAL A 122 -15.84 -6.70 4.55
C VAL A 122 -15.23 -7.40 3.34
N TYR A 123 -14.47 -6.65 2.56
CA TYR A 123 -13.85 -7.07 1.31
C TYR A 123 -12.33 -7.02 1.41
N LYS A 124 -11.64 -7.80 0.57
CA LYS A 124 -10.21 -7.59 0.32
C LYS A 124 -10.03 -6.22 -0.33
N SER A 125 -9.01 -5.48 0.07
CA SER A 125 -8.82 -4.10 -0.36
C SER A 125 -7.50 -3.90 -1.09
N LYS A 126 -7.54 -3.06 -2.13
CA LYS A 126 -6.38 -2.51 -2.82
C LYS A 126 -6.53 -1.00 -2.91
N MET A 127 -5.42 -0.27 -2.82
CA MET A 127 -5.43 1.18 -3.03
C MET A 127 -4.29 1.64 -3.92
N ALA A 128 -4.50 2.75 -4.63
CA ALA A 128 -3.48 3.42 -5.41
C ALA A 128 -3.61 4.93 -5.27
N LEU A 129 -2.54 5.58 -4.82
CA LEU A 129 -2.43 7.02 -4.69
C LEU A 129 -1.81 7.61 -5.96
N SER A 130 -2.51 8.57 -6.57
CA SER A 130 -2.02 9.39 -7.68
C SER A 130 -2.34 10.85 -7.41
N GLY A 131 -1.31 11.64 -7.12
CA GLY A 131 -1.47 13.03 -6.68
C GLY A 131 -2.34 13.13 -5.42
N ASN A 132 -3.51 13.77 -5.55
CA ASN A 132 -4.49 13.93 -4.47
C ASN A 132 -5.63 12.91 -4.50
N THR A 133 -5.62 11.98 -5.47
CA THR A 133 -6.67 10.98 -5.64
C THR A 133 -6.17 9.63 -5.13
N LEU A 134 -6.95 9.02 -4.25
CA LEU A 134 -6.76 7.68 -3.74
C LEU A 134 -7.83 6.78 -4.36
N SER A 135 -7.46 5.95 -5.32
CA SER A 135 -8.33 4.86 -5.77
C SER A 135 -8.39 3.81 -4.66
N VAL A 136 -9.59 3.42 -4.24
CA VAL A 136 -9.85 2.43 -3.20
C VAL A 136 -10.79 1.37 -3.76
N SER A 137 -10.37 0.11 -3.71
CA SER A 137 -11.11 -1.00 -4.30
C SER A 137 -11.46 -2.04 -3.26
N GLY A 138 -12.70 -2.54 -3.27
CA GLY A 138 -13.14 -3.72 -2.53
C GLY A 138 -13.38 -4.89 -3.49
N CYS A 139 -12.83 -6.06 -3.18
CA CYS A 139 -12.90 -7.25 -4.03
C CYS A 139 -13.48 -8.48 -3.30
N ILE A 140 -14.28 -9.25 -4.04
CA ILE A 140 -14.69 -10.62 -3.69
C ILE A 140 -14.19 -11.55 -4.79
N LEU A 141 -13.33 -12.50 -4.43
CA LEU A 141 -12.67 -13.40 -5.39
C LEU A 141 -11.99 -12.58 -6.51
N TRP A 142 -12.53 -12.62 -7.73
CA TRP A 142 -12.01 -11.89 -8.90
C TRP A 142 -12.80 -10.63 -9.26
N ILE A 143 -13.91 -10.33 -8.59
CA ILE A 143 -14.77 -9.17 -8.89
C ILE A 143 -14.41 -8.03 -7.93
N CYS A 144 -14.02 -6.88 -8.47
CA CYS A 144 -13.69 -5.69 -7.70
C CYS A 144 -14.61 -4.51 -8.08
N LYS A 145 -14.94 -3.68 -7.10
CA LYS A 145 -15.51 -2.34 -7.30
C LYS A 145 -14.55 -1.32 -6.73
N ALA A 146 -14.37 -0.21 -7.43
CA ALA A 146 -13.43 0.85 -7.06
C ALA A 146 -14.14 2.20 -6.94
N GLN A 147 -13.60 3.05 -6.08
CA GLN A 147 -13.97 4.46 -5.95
C GLN A 147 -12.71 5.33 -5.91
N ASN A 148 -12.80 6.55 -6.40
CA ASN A 148 -11.76 7.57 -6.33
C ASN A 148 -12.04 8.56 -5.19
N TRP A 149 -11.28 8.44 -4.12
CA TRP A 149 -11.39 9.33 -2.97
C TRP A 149 -10.43 10.51 -3.10
N VAL A 150 -10.90 11.70 -2.78
CA VAL A 150 -10.13 12.93 -2.99
C VAL A 150 -9.60 13.45 -1.66
N LYS A 151 -8.31 13.78 -1.59
CA LYS A 151 -7.69 14.35 -0.40
C LYS A 151 -8.35 15.68 -0.03
N VAL A 152 -8.63 15.86 1.25
CA VAL A 152 -9.19 17.08 1.83
C VAL A 152 -8.07 17.79 2.58
N ASN A 153 -7.88 19.08 2.29
CA ASN A 153 -6.90 19.94 2.95
C ASN A 153 -7.41 20.44 4.30
#